data_AF-A0A351MF77-F1
#
_entry.id   AF-A0A351MF77-F1
#
_cell.length_a   1.000
_cell.length_b   1.000
_cell.length_c   1.000
_cell.angle_alpha   90.00
_cell.angle_beta   90.00
_cell.angle_gamma   90.00
#
_symmetry.space_group_name_H-M   'P 1'
#
loop_
_entity.id
_entity.type
_entity.pdbx_description
1 polymer ?
#
loop_
_entity_poly.entity_id
_entity_poly.type
_entity_poly.pdbx_seq_one_letter_code
_entity_poly.pdbx_strand_id
1 'polypeptide(L)'
;MIEDISGAKRGQLKQLLKGSSGVDAKVRRGLEEMGFTISEEGKHYKIVYQGDDRYTFTLPKSGSDYRGGLNAASDIARLLY
;
A
#
# COMPACT_ATOMS: atom_id res chain seq x y z
N MET A 1 -12.76 11.93 22.64
CA MET A 1 -12.51 12.04 21.19
C MET A 1 -11.71 10.82 20.77
N ILE A 2 -12.38 9.72 20.43
CA ILE A 2 -11.70 8.56 19.85
C ILE A 2 -11.83 8.68 18.33
N GLU A 3 -10.74 9.18 17.75
CA GLU A 3 -10.10 8.74 16.51
C GLU A 3 -10.94 8.66 15.21
N ASP A 4 -10.92 9.74 14.43
CA ASP A 4 -10.97 9.66 12.95
C ASP A 4 -9.59 9.30 12.37
N ILE A 5 -8.81 8.46 13.06
CA ILE A 5 -7.48 8.04 12.56
C ILE A 5 -7.64 7.16 11.33
N SER A 6 -8.67 6.32 11.27
CA SER A 6 -8.93 5.48 10.10
C SER A 6 -9.31 6.30 8.85
N GLY A 7 -10.06 7.39 8.99
CA GLY A 7 -10.42 8.28 7.88
C GLY A 7 -9.19 9.01 7.31
N ALA A 8 -8.40 9.62 8.19
CA ALA A 8 -7.18 10.32 7.81
C ALA A 8 -6.15 9.39 7.16
N LYS A 9 -5.93 8.20 7.71
CA LYS A 9 -4.98 7.23 7.16
C LYS A 9 -5.45 6.64 5.83
N ARG A 10 -6.76 6.41 5.63
CA ARG A 10 -7.32 6.08 4.29
C ARG A 10 -7.00 7.15 3.27
N GLY A 11 -7.22 8.41 3.62
CA GLY A 11 -6.95 9.54 2.75
C GLY A 11 -5.48 9.61 2.35
N GLN A 12 -4.58 9.41 3.32
CA GLN A 12 -3.13 9.43 3.11
C GLN A 12 -2.67 8.29 2.20
N LEU A 13 -3.15 7.06 2.43
CA LEU A 13 -2.84 5.90 1.58
C LEU A 13 -3.33 6.13 0.15
N LYS A 14 -4.56 6.63 0.01
CA LYS A 14 -5.17 6.90 -1.30
C LYS A 14 -4.41 8.01 -2.04
N GLN A 15 -3.93 9.05 -1.35
CA GLN A 15 -3.10 10.09 -1.97
C GLN A 15 -1.71 9.59 -2.36
N LEU A 16 -1.09 8.76 -1.51
CA LEU A 16 0.24 8.20 -1.77
C LEU A 16 0.25 7.35 -3.04
N LEU A 17 -0.84 6.61 -3.28
CA LEU A 17 -0.97 5.69 -4.41
C LEU A 17 -1.68 6.32 -5.62
N LYS A 18 -2.39 7.44 -5.44
CA LYS A 18 -3.03 8.20 -6.53
C LYS A 18 -1.95 8.88 -7.39
N GLY A 19 -1.75 8.36 -8.59
CA GLY A 19 -0.79 8.89 -9.57
C GLY A 19 0.55 8.15 -9.59
N SER A 20 0.71 7.11 -8.75
CA SER A 20 1.84 6.20 -8.89
C SER A 20 1.49 5.07 -9.86
N SER A 21 2.33 4.87 -10.88
CA SER A 21 2.25 3.75 -11.83
C SER A 21 2.81 2.43 -11.25
N GLY A 22 3.41 2.46 -10.05
CA GLY A 22 3.99 1.28 -9.38
C GLY A 22 4.47 1.55 -7.96
N VAL A 23 5.28 0.64 -7.42
CA VAL A 23 5.99 0.84 -6.14
C VAL A 23 7.30 1.56 -6.44
N ASP A 24 7.20 2.88 -6.63
CA ASP A 24 8.38 3.74 -6.76
C ASP A 24 8.98 4.03 -5.38
N ALA A 25 10.22 4.52 -5.31
CA ALA A 25 10.93 4.80 -4.06
C ALA A 25 10.11 5.70 -3.10
N LYS A 26 9.34 6.64 -3.66
CA LYS A 26 8.44 7.53 -2.89
C LYS A 26 7.26 6.78 -2.27
N VAL A 27 6.64 5.87 -3.02
CA VAL A 27 5.53 5.03 -2.53
C VAL A 27 6.03 4.07 -1.48
N ARG A 28 7.20 3.44 -1.72
CA ARG A 28 7.84 2.56 -0.76
C ARG A 28 8.06 3.26 0.57
N ARG A 29 8.68 4.43 0.55
CA ARG A 29 8.92 5.22 1.76
C ARG A 29 7.62 5.58 2.49
N GLY A 30 6.60 6.02 1.76
CA GLY A 30 5.32 6.37 2.39
C GLY A 30 4.60 5.16 3.00
N LEU A 31 4.69 3.99 2.37
CA LEU A 31 4.18 2.74 2.93
C LEU A 31 4.95 2.36 4.21
N GLU A 32 6.28 2.45 4.20
CA GLU A 32 7.12 2.22 5.39
C GLU A 32 6.79 3.19 6.53
N GLU A 33 6.57 4.49 6.23
CA GLU A 33 6.14 5.50 7.20
C GLU A 33 4.74 5.22 7.78
N MET A 34 3.86 4.55 7.02
CA MET A 34 2.55 4.10 7.48
C MET A 34 2.60 2.78 8.28
N GLY A 35 3.78 2.14 8.39
CA GLY A 35 3.98 0.89 9.11
C GLY A 35 3.85 -0.37 8.26
N PHE A 36 3.95 -0.25 6.93
CA PHE A 36 4.05 -1.42 6.05
C PHE A 36 5.51 -1.84 5.87
N THR A 37 5.74 -3.14 5.87
CA THR A 37 7.03 -3.74 5.50
C THR A 37 6.95 -4.25 4.09
N ILE A 38 7.83 -3.80 3.19
CA ILE A 38 7.92 -4.26 1.80
C ILE A 38 9.06 -5.28 1.68
N SER A 39 8.78 -6.44 1.11
CA SER A 39 9.73 -7.49 0.78
C SER A 39 9.65 -7.81 -0.72
N GLU A 40 10.78 -8.06 -1.38
CA GLU A 40 10.79 -8.50 -2.78
C GLU A 40 10.62 -10.01 -2.89
N GLU A 41 9.61 -10.45 -3.63
CA GLU A 41 9.34 -11.86 -3.94
C GLU A 41 9.27 -12.05 -5.46
N GLY A 42 10.45 -12.21 -6.08
CA GLY A 42 10.59 -12.41 -7.52
C GLY A 42 10.03 -11.24 -8.34
N LYS A 43 8.92 -11.48 -9.04
CA LYS A 43 8.22 -10.49 -9.89
C LYS A 43 7.22 -9.61 -9.13
N HIS A 44 6.95 -9.92 -7.86
CA HIS A 44 6.03 -9.18 -7.01
C HIS A 44 6.74 -8.67 -5.75
N TYR A 45 6.24 -7.59 -5.16
CA TYR A 45 6.53 -7.15 -3.82
C TYR A 45 5.47 -7.73 -2.88
N LYS A 46 5.90 -8.30 -1.76
CA LYS A 46 5.05 -8.63 -0.62
C LYS A 46 5.04 -7.45 0.33
N ILE A 47 3.87 -7.02 0.78
CA ILE A 47 3.70 -5.97 1.79
C ILE A 47 2.93 -6.49 2.98
N VAL A 48 3.44 -6.25 4.19
CA VAL A 48 2.84 -6.67 5.46
C VAL A 48 2.58 -5.45 6.33
N TYR A 49 1.35 -5.26 6.79
CA TYR A 49 1.03 -4.14 7.68
C TYR A 49 1.34 -4.49 9.14
N GLN A 50 2.13 -3.66 9.82
CA GLN A 50 2.47 -3.79 11.25
C GLN A 50 3.03 -5.16 11.67
N GLY A 51 3.62 -5.91 10.72
CA GLY A 51 4.12 -7.26 10.98
C GLY A 51 3.04 -8.31 11.22
N ASP A 52 1.76 -8.00 10.95
CA ASP A 52 0.66 -8.95 11.04
C ASP A 52 0.44 -9.62 9.68
N ASP A 53 0.79 -10.91 9.61
CA ASP A 53 0.66 -11.72 8.39
C ASP A 53 -0.79 -11.81 7.85
N ARG A 54 -1.81 -11.52 8.68
CA ARG A 54 -3.21 -11.41 8.24
C ARG A 54 -3.42 -10.30 7.23
N TYR A 55 -2.59 -9.26 7.29
CA TYR A 55 -2.63 -8.09 6.43
C TYR A 55 -1.45 -8.08 5.47
N THR A 56 -1.32 -9.20 4.75
CA THR A 56 -0.34 -9.38 3.68
C THR A 56 -0.97 -9.10 2.32
N PHE A 57 -0.30 -8.30 1.49
CA PHE A 57 -0.71 -8.00 0.13
C PHE A 57 0.45 -8.22 -0.84
N THR A 58 0.13 -8.48 -2.11
CA THR A 58 1.10 -8.65 -3.19
C THR A 58 0.91 -7.56 -4.24
N LEU A 59 2.02 -6.90 -4.60
CA LEU A 59 2.07 -5.82 -5.58
C LEU A 59 2.99 -6.24 -6.74
N PRO A 60 2.60 -6.08 -8.01
CA PRO A 60 3.53 -6.32 -9.12
C PRO A 60 4.66 -5.29 -9.15
N LYS A 61 5.88 -5.74 -9.46
CA LYS A 61 7.06 -4.85 -9.62
C LYS A 61 6.89 -3.85 -10.76
N SER A 62 6.33 -4.32 -11.86
CA SER A 62 6.03 -3.52 -13.04
C SER A 62 4.54 -3.61 -13.30
N GLY A 63 3.81 -2.52 -13.07
CA GLY A 63 2.48 -2.38 -13.62
C GLY A 63 2.60 -2.23 -15.13
N SER A 64 2.42 -3.31 -15.89
CA SER A 64 2.19 -3.19 -17.35
C SER A 64 0.93 -2.38 -17.64
N ASP A 65 0.06 -2.23 -16.63
CA ASP A 65 -1.06 -1.32 -16.62
C ASP A 65 -0.95 -0.41 -15.39
N TYR A 66 -1.01 0.89 -15.64
CA TYR A 66 -1.13 1.99 -14.66
C TYR A 66 -2.25 1.77 -13.61
N ARG A 67 -3.14 0.80 -13.84
CA ARG A 67 -4.29 0.42 -13.00
C ARG A 67 -3.97 -0.67 -11.97
N GLY A 68 -2.92 -1.47 -12.16
CA GLY A 68 -2.58 -2.59 -11.28
C GLY A 68 -2.20 -2.15 -9.85
N GLY A 69 -1.42 -1.06 -9.73
CA GLY A 69 -1.07 -0.46 -8.44
C GLY A 69 -2.25 0.21 -7.73
N LEU A 70 -3.18 0.80 -8.49
CA LEU A 70 -4.38 1.45 -7.96
C LEU A 70 -5.37 0.45 -7.36
N ASN A 71 -5.47 -0.76 -7.93
CA ASN A 71 -6.36 -1.79 -7.39
C ASN A 71 -5.87 -2.30 -6.03
N ALA A 72 -4.58 -2.66 -5.92
CA ALA A 72 -4.00 -3.10 -4.65
C ALA A 72 -4.07 -2.01 -3.56
N ALA A 73 -3.83 -0.75 -3.92
CA ALA A 73 -4.03 0.39 -3.03
C ALA A 73 -5.45 0.49 -2.48
N SER A 74 -6.43 0.33 -3.36
CA SER A 74 -7.85 0.40 -3.02
C SER A 74 -8.28 -0.78 -2.15
N ASP A 75 -7.76 -1.98 -2.42
CA ASP A 75 -7.95 -3.17 -1.59
C ASP A 75 -7.38 -2.99 -0.18
N ILE A 76 -6.14 -2.50 -0.06
CA ILE A 76 -5.50 -2.23 1.23
C ILE A 76 -6.28 -1.17 2.01
N ALA A 77 -6.69 -0.08 1.36
CA ALA A 77 -7.47 0.99 1.97
C ALA A 77 -8.85 0.53 2.45
N ARG A 78 -9.42 -0.49 1.81
CA ARG A 78 -10.71 -1.11 2.16
C ARG A 78 -10.57 -2.11 3.30
N LEU A 79 -9.44 -2.80 3.41
CA LEU A 79 -9.21 -3.87 4.40
C LEU A 79 -8.71 -3.36 5.75
N LEU A 80 -7.85 -2.32 5.75
CA LEU A 80 -7.18 -1.84 6.97
C LEU A 80 -7.91 -0.75 7.73
N TYR A 81 -8.82 -0.08 7.05
CA TYR A 81 -9.60 1.02 7.58
C TYR A 81 -11.04 0.75 7.22
#